data_AF-A0A662Q194-F1
#
_entry.id   AF-A0A662Q194-F1
#
_cell.length_a   1.000
_cell.length_b   1.000
_cell.length_c   1.000
_cell.angle_alpha   90.00
_cell.angle_beta   90.00
_cell.angle_gamma   90.00
#
_symmetry.space_group_name_H-M   'P 1'
#
loop_
_entity.id
_entity.type
_entity.pdbx_description
1 polymer ?
#
loop_
_entity_poly.entity_id
_entity_poly.type
_entity_poly.pdbx_seq_one_letter_code
_entity_poly.pdbx_strand_id
1 'polypeptide(L)'
;MYADFVPRQGYKLSEAELKTHKIREGNKVWKNPRISLEERPIPQITKPDEVLIRVKAVGICGSDLHFVETDEDGYMIYPGLVRTPVVIGHEFSGIVEEVGSGVK
;
A
#
# COMPACT_ATOMS: atom_id res chain seq x y z
N MET A 1 -6.07 -2.38 2.59
CA MET A 1 -5.77 -1.65 3.83
C MET A 1 -6.19 -0.20 3.66
N TYR A 2 -6.89 0.34 4.65
CA TYR A 2 -7.37 1.72 4.72
C TYR A 2 -6.86 2.36 5.99
N ALA A 3 -6.70 3.67 5.99
CA ALA A 3 -6.50 4.47 7.19
C ALA A 3 -7.09 5.87 6.99
N ASP A 4 -7.36 6.57 8.07
CA ASP A 4 -7.89 7.92 8.07
C ASP A 4 -6.73 8.91 7.92
N PHE A 5 -6.91 9.92 7.06
CA PHE A 5 -5.90 10.96 6.82
C PHE A 5 -5.98 12.03 7.90
N VAL A 6 -5.19 11.88 8.97
CA VAL A 6 -5.25 12.76 10.16
C VAL A 6 -3.83 13.19 10.55
N PRO A 7 -3.21 14.16 9.87
CA PRO A 7 -1.87 14.65 10.22
C PRO A 7 -1.75 15.01 11.70
N ARG A 8 -0.72 14.49 12.37
CA ARG A 8 -0.38 14.87 13.74
C ARG A 8 -0.12 16.37 13.81
N GLN A 9 -0.40 16.96 14.98
CA GLN A 9 -0.12 18.37 15.22
C GLN A 9 1.35 18.70 14.89
N GLY A 10 1.55 19.72 14.05
CA GLY A 10 2.89 20.17 13.64
C GLY A 10 3.46 19.47 12.41
N TYR A 11 2.86 18.38 11.91
CA TYR A 11 3.28 17.78 10.64
C TYR A 11 2.90 18.71 9.48
N LYS A 12 3.90 19.13 8.69
CA LYS A 12 3.71 20.02 7.54
C LYS A 12 3.70 19.19 6.26
N LEU A 13 2.51 19.01 5.70
CA LEU A 13 2.35 18.35 4.41
C LEU A 13 3.03 19.15 3.30
N SER A 14 3.84 18.48 2.49
CA SER A 14 4.34 19.03 1.24
C SER A 14 3.23 19.13 0.18
N GLU A 15 3.43 19.95 -0.84
CA GLU A 15 2.50 20.04 -1.98
C GLU A 15 2.28 18.68 -2.65
N ALA A 16 3.33 17.86 -2.76
CA ALA A 16 3.26 16.51 -3.31
C ALA A 16 2.38 15.58 -2.45
N GLU A 17 2.51 15.67 -1.12
CA GLU A 17 1.70 14.88 -0.19
C GLU A 17 0.23 15.29 -0.22
N LEU A 18 -0.05 16.60 -0.28
CA LEU A 18 -1.41 17.12 -0.47
C LEU A 18 -2.03 16.63 -1.78
N LYS A 19 -1.26 16.63 -2.87
CA LYS A 19 -1.75 16.23 -4.18
C LYS A 19 -1.96 14.72 -4.32
N THR A 20 -1.09 13.92 -3.73
CA THR A 20 -1.03 12.47 -4.01
C THR A 20 -1.56 11.61 -2.87
N HIS A 21 -1.67 12.18 -1.67
CA HIS A 21 -1.83 11.46 -0.41
C HIS A 21 -0.76 10.36 -0.21
N LYS A 22 0.43 10.52 -0.81
CA LYS A 22 1.55 9.61 -0.58
C LYS A 22 2.48 10.23 0.46
N ILE A 23 2.28 9.85 1.72
CA ILE A 23 2.91 10.45 2.88
C ILE A 23 4.27 9.81 3.15
N ARG A 24 5.31 10.63 3.37
CA ARG A 24 6.68 10.13 3.64
C ARG A 24 6.82 9.48 5.01
N GLU A 25 6.16 10.04 6.03
CA GLU A 25 6.14 9.53 7.39
C GLU A 25 4.73 9.04 7.74
N GLY A 26 4.42 7.78 7.39
CA GLY A 26 3.08 7.22 7.55
C GLY A 26 2.52 7.35 8.96
N ASN A 27 3.35 7.07 9.97
CA ASN A 27 3.04 7.17 11.39
C ASN A 27 2.73 8.59 11.90
N LYS A 28 2.98 9.62 11.09
CA LYS A 28 2.61 11.00 11.42
C LYS A 28 1.25 11.41 10.85
N VAL A 29 0.62 10.62 9.99
CA VAL A 29 -0.61 11.02 9.28
C VAL A 29 -1.71 9.97 9.31
N TRP A 30 -1.38 8.71 9.08
CA TRP A 30 -2.40 7.68 8.91
C TRP A 30 -2.86 7.12 10.25
N LYS A 31 -4.17 7.25 10.51
CA LYS A 31 -4.81 6.88 11.78
C LYS A 31 -5.86 5.78 11.57
N ASN A 32 -6.12 4.97 12.58
CA ASN A 32 -7.15 3.91 12.59
C ASN A 32 -7.02 2.97 11.38
N PRO A 33 -5.86 2.31 11.19
CA PRO A 33 -5.68 1.38 10.09
C PRO A 33 -6.66 0.21 10.19
N ARG A 34 -7.15 -0.23 9.04
CA ARG A 34 -8.10 -1.35 8.91
C ARG A 34 -7.81 -2.17 7.66
N ILE A 35 -7.84 -3.48 7.81
CA ILE A 35 -7.74 -4.44 6.70
C ILE A 35 -9.13 -5.00 6.42
N SER A 36 -9.52 -5.00 5.15
CA SER A 36 -10.72 -5.62 4.63
C SER A 36 -10.33 -6.58 3.51
N LEU A 37 -11.08 -7.68 3.41
CA LEU A 37 -11.09 -8.52 2.21
C LEU A 37 -12.13 -7.94 1.25
N GLU A 38 -11.74 -7.71 0.01
CA GLU A 38 -12.59 -7.08 -1.01
C GLU A 38 -12.43 -7.78 -2.36
N GLU A 39 -13.53 -7.88 -3.09
CA GLU A 39 -13.49 -8.25 -4.49
C GLU A 39 -12.92 -7.10 -5.33
N ARG A 40 -12.09 -7.45 -6.31
CA ARG A 40 -11.50 -6.52 -7.27
C ARG A 40 -11.55 -7.14 -8.66
N PRO A 41 -11.69 -6.33 -9.72
CA PRO A 41 -11.55 -6.83 -11.08
C PRO A 41 -10.14 -7.38 -11.29
N ILE A 42 -10.03 -8.42 -12.12
CA ILE A 42 -8.73 -8.95 -12.55
C ILE A 42 -8.00 -7.83 -13.32
N PRO A 43 -6.77 -7.46 -12.93
CA PRO A 43 -6.00 -6.46 -13.66
C PRO A 43 -5.81 -6.87 -15.11
N GLN A 44 -5.85 -5.89 -16.02
CA GLN A 44 -5.58 -6.09 -17.44
C GLN A 44 -4.21 -5.50 -17.76
N ILE A 45 -3.52 -6.07 -18.75
CA ILE A 45 -2.30 -5.46 -19.28
C ILE A 45 -2.68 -4.15 -19.97
N THR A 46 -2.10 -3.04 -19.50
CA THR A 46 -2.34 -1.71 -20.07
C THR A 46 -1.13 -1.16 -20.80
N LYS A 47 0.06 -1.69 -20.51
CA LYS A 47 1.32 -1.27 -21.14
C LYS A 47 2.09 -2.46 -21.69
N PRO A 48 2.89 -2.26 -22.76
CA PRO A 48 3.66 -3.35 -23.37
C PRO A 48 4.66 -4.03 -22.43
N ASP A 49 5.13 -3.35 -21.38
CA ASP A 49 6.16 -3.80 -20.44
C ASP A 49 5.61 -4.44 -19.15
N GLU A 50 4.29 -4.66 -19.08
CA GLU A 50 3.64 -5.27 -17.92
C GLU A 50 3.52 -6.80 -18.06
N VAL A 51 3.45 -7.49 -16.91
CA VAL A 51 3.06 -8.90 -16.83
C VAL A 51 1.93 -9.06 -15.82
N LEU A 52 0.97 -9.94 -16.12
CA LEU A 52 -0.05 -10.34 -15.17
C LEU A 52 0.43 -11.59 -14.42
N ILE A 53 0.53 -11.50 -13.10
CA ILE A 53 0.96 -12.61 -12.25
C ILE A 53 -0.22 -13.14 -11.47
N ARG A 54 -0.51 -14.44 -11.62
CA ARG A 54 -1.38 -15.18 -10.72
C ARG A 54 -0.60 -15.57 -9.48
N VAL A 55 -0.73 -14.75 -8.43
CA VAL A 55 -0.08 -14.94 -7.14
C VAL A 55 -0.45 -16.30 -6.55
N LYS A 56 0.56 -17.05 -6.09
CA LYS A 56 0.41 -18.37 -5.46
C LYS A 56 0.69 -18.34 -3.96
N ALA A 57 1.64 -17.52 -3.55
CA ALA A 57 1.98 -17.30 -2.16
C ALA A 57 2.43 -15.85 -1.96
N VAL A 58 2.16 -15.31 -0.77
CA VAL A 58 2.64 -14.00 -0.33
C VAL A 58 3.04 -14.11 1.14
N GLY A 59 4.26 -13.67 1.45
CA GLY A 59 4.76 -13.55 2.82
C GLY A 59 4.19 -12.32 3.50
N ILE A 60 4.14 -12.37 4.83
CA ILE A 60 3.82 -11.22 5.68
C ILE A 60 5.14 -10.65 6.17
N CYS A 61 5.47 -9.43 5.71
CA CYS A 61 6.63 -8.70 6.18
C CYS A 61 6.32 -8.05 7.55
N GLY A 62 7.34 -7.77 8.36
CA GLY A 62 7.17 -6.96 9.56
C GLY A 62 6.59 -5.57 9.26
N SER A 63 6.88 -5.01 8.07
CA SER A 63 6.29 -3.73 7.64
C SER A 63 4.79 -3.81 7.35
N ASP A 64 4.29 -4.96 6.90
CA ASP A 64 2.84 -5.18 6.72
C ASP A 64 2.13 -5.21 8.07
N LEU A 65 2.77 -5.74 9.12
CA LEU A 65 2.28 -5.67 10.50
C LEU A 65 2.28 -4.22 11.02
N HIS A 66 3.36 -3.47 10.76
CA HIS A 66 3.45 -2.07 11.17
C HIS A 66 2.40 -1.16 10.50
N PHE A 67 1.78 -1.58 9.40
CA PHE A 67 0.63 -0.88 8.81
C PHE A 67 -0.64 -1.02 9.64
N VAL A 68 -0.80 -2.08 10.44
CA VAL A 68 -1.99 -2.33 11.25
C VAL A 68 -1.80 -2.10 12.73
N GLU A 69 -0.57 -2.28 13.23
CA GLU A 69 -0.22 -1.94 14.60
C GLU A 69 -0.29 -0.43 14.80
N THR A 70 -0.80 -0.01 15.96
CA THR A 70 -0.95 1.40 16.30
C THR A 70 -0.25 1.77 17.58
N ASP A 71 0.13 3.04 17.70
CA ASP A 71 0.39 3.64 19.00
C ASP A 71 -0.91 3.87 19.80
N GLU A 72 -0.77 4.40 21.02
CA GLU A 72 -1.88 4.67 21.95
C GLU A 72 -2.93 5.63 21.38
N ASP A 73 -2.52 6.53 20.47
CA ASP A 73 -3.42 7.49 19.85
C ASP A 73 -4.17 6.87 18.65
N GLY A 74 -3.81 5.66 18.20
CA GLY A 74 -4.38 4.98 17.05
C GLY A 74 -3.68 5.26 15.72
N TYR A 75 -2.48 5.84 15.72
CA TYR A 75 -1.70 6.05 14.49
C TYR A 75 -0.93 4.78 14.14
N MET A 76 -0.87 4.42 12.85
CA MET A 76 -0.06 3.28 12.42
C MET A 76 1.41 3.48 12.81
N ILE A 77 2.14 2.42 13.15
CA ILE A 77 3.54 2.57 13.57
C ILE A 77 4.52 2.62 12.40
N TYR A 78 4.11 2.24 11.19
CA TYR A 78 4.98 2.27 10.01
C TYR A 78 5.46 3.70 9.68
N PRO A 79 6.78 3.97 9.76
CA PRO A 79 7.30 5.34 9.63
C PRO A 79 7.64 5.73 8.19
N GLY A 80 7.43 4.84 7.23
CA GLY A 80 7.87 5.02 5.85
C GLY A 80 6.80 5.60 4.93
N LEU A 81 7.15 5.61 3.64
CA LEU A 81 6.32 6.10 2.55
C LEU A 81 5.07 5.22 2.37
N VAL A 82 3.88 5.79 2.52
CA VAL A 82 2.61 5.06 2.37
C VAL A 82 1.48 5.95 1.88
N ARG A 83 0.62 5.37 1.06
CA ARG A 83 -0.67 5.93 0.63
C ARG A 83 -1.76 4.93 0.97
N THR A 84 -2.90 5.40 1.46
CA THR A 84 -4.09 4.57 1.65
C THR A 84 -5.27 5.10 0.82
N PRO A 85 -6.20 4.24 0.36
CA PRO A 85 -6.17 2.77 0.48
C PRO A 85 -5.11 2.10 -0.41
N VAL A 86 -4.63 0.93 0.02
CA VAL A 86 -3.63 0.13 -0.72
C VAL A 86 -3.82 -1.38 -0.50
N VAL A 87 -3.53 -2.18 -1.54
CA VAL A 87 -3.39 -3.65 -1.43
C VAL A 87 -1.98 -3.94 -0.92
N ILE A 88 -1.87 -4.61 0.23
CA ILE A 88 -0.61 -4.91 0.90
C ILE A 88 -0.06 -6.29 0.50
N GLY A 89 1.16 -6.62 0.92
CA GLY A 89 1.84 -7.85 0.53
C GLY A 89 2.77 -7.64 -0.67
N HIS A 90 4.06 -7.55 -0.40
CA HIS A 90 5.10 -7.26 -1.41
C HIS A 90 6.16 -8.37 -1.52
N GLU A 91 6.03 -9.43 -0.72
CA GLU A 91 6.91 -10.59 -0.70
C GLU A 91 6.21 -11.80 -1.34
N PHE A 92 5.93 -11.74 -2.64
CA PHE A 92 5.08 -12.74 -3.31
C PHE A 92 5.82 -13.55 -4.39
N SER A 93 5.25 -14.72 -4.67
CA SER A 93 5.61 -15.54 -5.84
C SER A 93 4.35 -16.08 -6.53
N GLY A 94 4.45 -16.37 -7.82
CA GLY A 94 3.29 -16.75 -8.62
C GLY A 94 3.67 -17.26 -10.00
N ILE A 95 2.63 -17.45 -10.82
CA ILE A 95 2.76 -17.88 -12.22
C ILE A 95 2.47 -16.68 -13.12
N VAL A 96 3.29 -16.48 -14.14
CA VAL A 96 3.00 -15.50 -15.20
C VAL A 96 1.80 -16.00 -16.00
N GLU A 97 0.69 -15.29 -15.93
CA GLU A 97 -0.59 -15.64 -16.56
C GLU A 97 -0.73 -14.97 -17.94
N GLU A 98 -0.26 -13.73 -18.07
CA GLU A 98 -0.25 -12.96 -19.32
C GLU A 98 1.01 -12.09 -19.40
N VAL A 99 1.46 -11.80 -20.62
CA VAL A 99 2.69 -11.05 -20.89
C VAL A 99 2.42 -9.96 -21.93
N GLY A 100 2.85 -8.73 -21.64
CA GLY A 100 2.74 -7.60 -22.56
C GLY A 100 3.69 -7.75 -23.77
N SER A 101 3.32 -7.14 -24.89
CA SER A 101 4.02 -7.29 -26.17
C SER A 101 5.46 -6.76 -26.20
N GLY A 102 5.86 -5.97 -25.19
CA GLY A 102 7.20 -5.40 -25.04
C GLY A 102 8.10 -6.14 -24.06
N VAL A 103 7.61 -7.18 -23.39
CA VAL A 103 8.40 -8.03 -22.49
C VAL A 103 9.29 -8.97 -23.32
N LYS A 104 10.57 -9.10 -22.93
CA LYS A 104 11.59 -9.91 -23.63
C LYS A 104 12.16 -10.98 -22.73
#